data_AF-A0A962MC91-F1
#
_entry.id   AF-A0A962MC91-F1
#
_cell.length_a   1.000
_cell.length_b   1.000
_cell.length_c   1.000
_cell.angle_alpha   90.00
_cell.angle_beta   90.00
_cell.angle_gamma   90.00
#
_symmetry.space_group_name_H-M   'P 1'
#
loop_
_entity.id
_entity.type
_entity.pdbx_description
1 polymer ?
#
loop_
_entity_poly.entity_id
_entity_poly.type
_entity_poly.pdbx_seq_one_letter_code
_entity_poly.pdbx_strand_id
1 'polypeptide(L)' 'MNLASALAELGDRLGIGVIKLDQNGGCLLAFDDKLVVDIEQATDTPGFHLTATVGPVPGHER' A
#
# COMPACT_ATOMS: atom_id res chain seq x y z
N MET A 1 2.11 16.06 -5.66
CA MET A 1 2.39 15.40 -4.37
C MET A 1 3.17 14.13 -4.68
N ASN A 2 4.28 13.84 -4.00
CA ASN A 2 5.02 12.58 -4.21
C ASN A 2 4.55 11.52 -3.20
N LEU A 3 4.83 10.24 -3.47
CA LEU A 3 4.36 9.13 -2.65
C LEU A 3 4.85 9.25 -1.19
N ALA A 4 6.11 9.63 -0.98
CA ALA A 4 6.69 9.79 0.36
C ALA A 4 5.92 10.82 1.21
N SER A 5 5.54 11.97 0.63
CA SER A 5 4.73 12.98 1.33
C SER A 5 3.32 12.49 1.63
N ALA A 6 2.70 11.75 0.70
CA ALA A 6 1.37 11.18 0.90
C ALA A 6 1.36 10.13 2.03
N LEU A 7 2.39 9.28 2.08
CA LEU A 7 2.56 8.27 3.13
C LEU A 7 2.88 8.90 4.49
N ALA A 8 3.68 9.97 4.53
CA ALA A 8 3.92 10.71 5.76
C ALA A 8 2.62 11.28 6.34
N GLU A 9 1.80 11.93 5.50
CA GLU A 9 0.50 12.45 5.92
C GLU A 9 -0.46 11.34 6.35
N LEU A 10 -0.48 10.21 5.63
CA LEU A 10 -1.29 9.05 5.99
C LEU A 10 -0.88 8.50 7.37
N GLY A 11 0.42 8.37 7.61
CA GLY A 11 0.97 7.90 8.88
C GLY A 11 0.59 8.78 10.06
N ASP A 12 0.64 10.10 9.88
CA ASP A 12 0.19 11.08 10.88
C ASP A 12 -1.31 10.98 11.15
N ARG A 13 -2.13 10.85 10.09
CA ARG A 13 -3.60 10.70 10.21
C ARG A 13 -4.00 9.39 10.91
N LEU A 14 -3.25 8.32 10.69
CA LEU A 14 -3.49 7.02 11.30
C LEU A 14 -2.88 6.90 12.71
N GLY A 15 -2.04 7.84 13.14
CA GLY A 15 -1.38 7.79 14.44
C GLY A 15 -0.31 6.70 14.55
N ILE A 16 0.20 6.20 13.42
CA ILE A 16 1.22 5.14 13.35
C ILE A 16 2.64 5.68 13.10
N GLY A 17 2.76 7.00 12.98
CA GLY A 17 4.04 7.68 12.73
C GLY A 17 4.46 7.59 11.27
N VAL A 18 5.77 7.69 11.03
CA VAL A 18 6.30 7.81 9.66
C VAL A 18 6.25 6.47 8.92
N ILE A 19 5.40 6.40 7.91
CA ILE A 19 5.39 5.32 6.93
C ILE A 19 6.52 5.55 5.93
N LYS A 20 7.45 4.59 5.83
CA LYS A 20 8.62 4.69 4.94
C LYS A 20 8.44 3.87 3.67
N LEU A 21 9.04 4.36 2.59
CA LEU A 21 9.21 3.60 1.37
C LEU A 21 10.27 2.51 1.54
N ASP A 22 10.08 1.40 0.85
CA ASP A 22 11.06 0.35 0.70
C ASP A 22 12.09 0.67 -0.39
N GLN A 23 12.99 -0.28 -0.65
CA GLN A 23 14.04 -0.16 -1.67
C GLN A 23 13.52 -0.11 -3.11
N ASN A 24 12.27 -0.52 -3.35
CA ASN A 24 11.61 -0.47 -4.65
C ASN A 24 10.79 0.82 -4.81
N GLY A 25 10.75 1.68 -3.79
CA GLY A 25 9.95 2.90 -3.79
C GLY A 25 8.47 2.66 -3.55
N GLY A 26 8.09 1.50 -3.00
CA GLY A 26 6.73 1.14 -2.60
C GLY A 26 6.58 1.09 -1.07
N CYS A 27 5.39 0.71 -0.60
CA CYS A 27 5.10 0.55 0.81
C CYS A 27 4.03 -0.52 1.05
N LEU A 28 4.23 -1.37 2.05
CA LEU A 28 3.24 -2.33 2.52
C LEU A 28 2.62 -1.88 3.84
N LEU A 29 1.29 -1.83 3.90
CA LEU A 29 0.51 -1.58 5.10
C LEU A 29 -0.31 -2.80 5.46
N ALA A 30 -0.07 -3.36 6.64
CA ALA A 30 -0.85 -4.47 7.18
C ALA A 30 -1.94 -3.94 8.12
N PHE A 31 -3.19 -4.29 7.84
CA PHE A 31 -4.37 -3.99 8.64
C PHE A 31 -4.85 -5.28 9.31
N ASP A 32 -4.95 -5.24 10.65
CA ASP A 32 -5.41 -6.35 11.51
C ASP A 32 -4.74 -7.70 11.22
N ASP A 33 -3.49 -7.69 10.73
CA ASP A 33 -2.72 -8.86 10.27
C ASP A 33 -3.44 -9.73 9.23
N LYS A 34 -4.47 -9.19 8.56
CA LYS A 34 -5.35 -9.92 7.64
C LYS A 34 -5.36 -9.34 6.24
N LEU A 35 -5.20 -8.03 6.12
CA LEU A 35 -5.22 -7.33 4.85
C LEU A 35 -3.90 -6.60 4.67
N VAL A 36 -3.14 -6.98 3.66
CA VAL A 36 -1.93 -6.25 3.26
C VAL A 36 -2.26 -5.44 2.02
N VAL A 37 -2.04 -4.13 2.11
CA VAL A 37 -2.16 -3.18 1.02
C VAL A 37 -0.77 -2.80 0.56
N ASP A 38 -0.48 -3.03 -0.71
CA ASP A 38 0.72 -2.55 -1.41
C ASP A 38 0.41 -1.21 -2.08
N ILE A 39 1.28 -0.24 -1.86
CA ILE A 39 1.18 1.11 -2.41
C ILE A 39 2.47 1.43 -3.15
N GLU A 40 2.35 1.67 -4.45
CA GLU A 40 3.49 1.98 -5.32
C GLU A 40 3.21 3.18 -6.23
N GLN A 41 4.28 3.79 -6.74
CA GLN A 41 4.19 4.82 -7.76
C GLN A 41 3.78 4.17 -9.09
N ALA A 42 2.68 4.65 -9.68
CA ALA A 42 2.29 4.19 -11.02
C ALA A 42 3.36 4.60 -12.04
N THR A 43 3.72 3.68 -12.93
CA THR A 43 4.81 3.87 -13.91
C THR A 43 4.30 4.30 -15.29
N ASP A 44 3.06 3.99 -15.59
CA ASP A 44 2.38 4.22 -16.86
C ASP A 44 1.43 5.43 -16.83
N THR A 45 0.96 5.81 -15.65
CA THR A 45 0.03 6.94 -15.46
C THR A 45 0.44 7.82 -14.28
N PRO A 46 0.09 9.12 -14.29
CA PRO A 46 0.25 9.96 -13.11
C PRO A 46 -0.65 9.46 -11.97
N GLY A 47 -0.06 8.92 -10.90
CA GLY A 47 -0.82 8.45 -9.75
C GLY A 47 -0.07 7.42 -8.90
N PHE A 48 -0.82 6.72 -8.05
CA PHE A 48 -0.33 5.62 -7.23
C PHE A 48 -1.22 4.41 -7.47
N HIS A 49 -0.64 3.21 -7.47
CA HIS A 49 -1.41 1.98 -7.42
C HIS A 49 -1.60 1.57 -5.96
N LEU A 50 -2.81 1.13 -5.63
CA LEU A 50 -3.13 0.51 -4.36
C LEU A 50 -3.67 -0.87 -4.66
N THR A 51 -2.95 -1.90 -4.22
CA THR A 51 -3.29 -3.29 -4.50
C THR A 51 -3.43 -4.05 -3.18
N ALA A 52 -4.46 -4.88 -3.08
CA ALA A 52 -4.62 -5.76 -1.92
C ALA A 52 -5.19 -7.10 -2.38
N THR A 53 -4.70 -8.18 -1.77
CA THR A 53 -5.28 -9.51 -1.97
C THR A 53 -6.37 -9.73 -0.93
N VAL A 54 -7.61 -9.91 -1.39
CA VAL A 54 -8.79 -10.08 -0.51
C VAL A 54 -9.16 -11.55 -0.28
N GLY A 55 -8.57 -12.47 -1.04
CA GLY A 55 -8.79 -13.90 -0.92
C GLY A 55 -8.76 -14.64 -2.26
N PRO A 56 -8.86 -15.98 -2.23
CA PRO A 56 -8.95 -16.79 -3.43
C PRO A 56 -10.31 -16.61 -4.12
N VAL A 57 -10.33 -16.86 -5.43
CA VAL A 57 -11.59 -16.94 -6.18
C VAL A 57 -12.33 -18.23 -5.78
N PRO A 58 -13.60 -18.17 -5.35
CA PRO A 58 -14.35 -19.36 -4.95
C PRO A 58 -14.42 -20.41 -6.07
N GLY A 59 -14.21 -21.68 -5.73
CA GLY A 59 -14.25 -22.80 -6.69
C GLY A 59 -13.02 -22.93 -7.58
N HIS A 60 -11.99 -22.09 -7.37
CA HIS A 60 -10.68 -22.20 -8.00
C HIS A 60 -9.66 -22.75 -6.99
N GLU A 61 -10.02 -23.83 -6.30
CA GLU A 61 -9.06 -24.58 -5.48
C GLU A 61 -8.25 -25.49 -6.41
N ARG A 62 -6.93 -25.31 -6.40
CA ARG A 62 -5.96 -26.19 -7.08
C ARG A 62 -5.73 -27.45 -6.28
#